data_AF-A0A6L6R3B5-F1
#
_entry.id   AF-A0A6L6R3B5-F1
#
_cell.length_a   1.000
_cell.length_b   1.000
_cell.length_c   1.000
_cell.angle_alpha   90.00
_cell.angle_beta   90.00
_cell.angle_gamma   90.00
#
_symmetry.space_group_name_H-M   'P 1'
#
loop_
_entity.id
_entity.type
_entity.pdbx_description
1 polymer ?
#
loop_
_entity_poly.entity_id
_entity_poly.type
_entity_poly.pdbx_seq_one_letter_code
_entity_poly.pdbx_strand_id
1 'polypeptide(L)'
;ESGDTWQDSVRLCAAKLGSHYDLFGSSLAADDLAAIINALGLGPSNIYGVSYGTFFGQVFAGRHPELTRSLLLDSAYPAVGETGWVETFRASAKDAVNAVCAREPACARRPGTSAGRLAQVVRKLRARPVTVKAPSPDGTIERVTLDPSTLADLVIDAGYGGLTFGALDASLRAALLGDWLPLGRLVAEWEYDGSSHPAGNGIDEANEGHMYAVVCQDYPQIVDMQASPAARPAQYEAAVAVGQGKTPGFYSPFTIDEFRGTGWWDLESCLDWPASTRYPSRSPTPPAGTYGTFPTLVLSGDLDLVTTTREGAMVAAQFPDSRQVIVANAVHGTAGTECIDGLVQQFVTDPSAVVAGAGGACAADEPRLRLVAGYPRTRVGISSQDAAARTVGDVILRIDLGPGEKTTTGHGLRGGTWRETGYGIVNITLKEVKLYDDFPVSGTVRWNVDTGDVSARLRVPGGSVVRRWNDLTDPVLATTTRVD
;
A
#
# COMPACT_ATOMS: atom_id res chain seq x y z
N GLU A 1 -4.35 6.75 26.24
CA GLU A 1 -5.34 5.94 26.95
C GLU A 1 -6.16 5.27 25.88
N SER A 2 -6.15 3.94 25.81
CA SER A 2 -6.96 3.18 24.87
C SER A 2 -8.37 3.01 25.46
N GLY A 3 -9.40 3.46 24.75
CA GLY A 3 -10.78 3.12 25.08
C GLY A 3 -11.10 1.65 24.78
N ASP A 4 -12.31 1.20 25.15
CA ASP A 4 -12.80 -0.16 24.82
C ASP A 4 -12.99 -0.36 23.31
N THR A 5 -13.13 0.76 22.58
CA THR A 5 -13.20 0.83 21.12
C THR A 5 -12.25 1.90 20.57
N TRP A 6 -12.02 1.86 19.26
CA TRP A 6 -11.23 2.88 18.58
C TRP A 6 -11.90 4.26 18.60
N GLN A 7 -13.21 4.31 18.34
CA GLN A 7 -14.03 5.51 18.49
C GLN A 7 -13.93 6.12 19.90
N ASP A 8 -13.92 5.29 20.96
CA ASP A 8 -13.71 5.76 22.32
C ASP A 8 -12.34 6.42 22.51
N SER A 9 -11.30 5.87 21.88
CA SER A 9 -9.95 6.42 21.92
C SER A 9 -9.90 7.79 21.25
N VAL A 10 -10.57 7.97 20.11
CA VAL A 10 -10.72 9.26 19.41
C VAL A 10 -11.48 10.27 20.27
N ARG A 11 -12.58 9.87 20.92
CA ARG A 11 -13.35 10.71 21.85
C ARG A 11 -12.50 11.17 23.04
N LEU A 12 -11.72 10.27 23.65
CA LEU A 12 -10.81 10.59 24.75
C LEU A 12 -9.69 11.54 24.31
N CYS A 13 -9.16 11.36 23.10
CA CYS A 13 -8.19 12.26 22.50
C CYS A 13 -8.73 13.69 22.42
N ALA A 14 -9.92 13.87 21.83
CA ALA A 14 -10.56 15.18 21.73
C ALA A 14 -10.81 15.83 23.10
N ALA A 15 -11.26 15.05 24.09
CA ALA A 15 -11.45 15.52 25.46
C ALA A 15 -10.15 16.03 26.08
N LYS A 16 -9.02 15.35 25.83
CA LYS A 16 -7.69 15.74 26.29
C LYS A 16 -7.16 17.00 25.61
N LEU A 17 -7.48 17.19 24.32
CA LEU A 17 -7.17 18.44 23.61
C LEU A 17 -8.00 19.62 24.15
N GLY A 18 -9.13 19.37 24.81
CA GLY A 18 -9.94 20.39 25.44
C GLY A 18 -10.37 21.46 24.44
N SER A 19 -10.13 22.74 24.74
CA SER A 19 -10.44 23.85 23.83
C SER A 19 -9.46 23.99 22.65
N HIS A 20 -8.70 22.96 22.29
CA HIS A 20 -7.74 23.00 21.18
C HIS A 20 -8.04 21.96 20.09
N TYR A 21 -9.11 21.15 20.22
CA TYR A 21 -9.40 20.04 19.32
C TYR A 21 -9.54 20.44 17.83
N ASP A 22 -9.99 21.67 17.54
CA ASP A 22 -10.20 22.21 16.19
C ASP A 22 -9.01 23.03 15.66
N LEU A 23 -7.85 23.01 16.32
CA LEU A 23 -6.67 23.79 15.92
C LEU A 23 -5.67 23.00 15.05
N PHE A 24 -5.96 21.73 14.75
CA PHE A 24 -5.04 20.83 14.04
C PHE A 24 -5.34 20.70 12.54
N GLY A 25 -6.32 21.45 12.01
CA GLY A 25 -6.67 21.40 10.60
C GLY A 25 -5.55 21.95 9.69
N SER A 26 -5.44 21.38 8.50
CA SER A 26 -4.45 21.67 7.46
C SER A 26 -4.46 23.14 7.04
N SER A 27 -5.61 23.82 7.13
CA SER A 27 -5.69 25.25 6.83
C SER A 27 -4.88 26.11 7.80
N LEU A 28 -4.87 25.76 9.09
CA LEU A 28 -4.08 26.47 10.11
C LEU A 28 -2.61 26.10 9.98
N ALA A 29 -2.31 24.82 9.80
CA ALA A 29 -0.94 24.37 9.56
C ALA A 29 -0.32 24.98 8.29
N ALA A 30 -1.12 25.27 7.26
CA ALA A 30 -0.66 25.97 6.06
C ALA A 30 -0.27 27.43 6.36
N ASP A 31 -1.03 28.12 7.22
CA ASP A 31 -0.69 29.47 7.68
C ASP A 31 0.58 29.47 8.54
N ASP A 32 0.78 28.42 9.36
CA ASP A 32 2.01 28.24 10.13
C ASP A 32 3.24 28.04 9.24
N LEU A 33 3.13 27.21 8.18
CA LEU A 33 4.20 27.03 7.21
C LEU A 33 4.51 28.35 6.47
N ALA A 34 3.49 29.12 6.11
CA ALA A 34 3.68 30.43 5.49
C ALA A 34 4.43 31.39 6.41
N ALA A 35 4.09 31.40 7.71
CA ALA A 35 4.81 32.19 8.71
C ALA A 35 6.29 31.78 8.82
N ILE A 36 6.58 30.48 8.80
CA ILE A 36 7.95 29.95 8.81
C ILE A 36 8.73 30.37 7.56
N ILE A 37 8.16 30.19 6.37
CA ILE A 37 8.78 30.58 5.09
C ILE A 37 9.13 32.07 5.08
N ASN A 38 8.20 32.91 5.53
CA ASN A 38 8.38 34.36 5.60
C ASN A 38 9.45 34.74 6.63
N ALA A 39 9.42 34.15 7.83
CA ALA A 39 10.38 34.44 8.89
C ALA A 39 11.82 34.07 8.50
N LEU A 40 11.97 33.01 7.70
CA LEU A 40 13.27 32.55 7.20
C LEU A 40 13.69 33.20 5.87
N GLY A 41 12.80 33.96 5.21
CA GLY A 41 13.08 34.56 3.91
C GLY A 41 13.26 33.54 2.78
N LEU A 42 12.55 32.41 2.84
CA LEU A 42 12.68 31.28 1.90
C LEU A 42 11.72 31.34 0.70
N GLY A 43 10.79 32.30 0.70
CA GLY A 43 9.70 32.37 -0.28
C GLY A 43 10.09 33.08 -1.59
N PRO A 44 9.50 32.68 -2.74
CA PRO A 44 8.64 31.50 -2.94
C PRO A 44 9.44 30.19 -2.97
N SER A 45 8.85 29.09 -2.50
CA SER A 45 9.52 27.80 -2.31
C SER A 45 8.92 26.69 -3.20
N ASN A 46 9.71 25.64 -3.48
CA ASN A 46 9.19 24.40 -4.05
C ASN A 46 8.51 23.61 -2.93
N ILE A 47 7.22 23.32 -3.06
CA ILE A 47 6.46 22.57 -2.06
C ILE A 47 6.43 21.12 -2.50
N TYR A 48 7.01 20.22 -1.70
CA TYR A 48 6.99 18.79 -1.94
C TYR A 48 6.21 18.09 -0.82
N GLY A 49 5.17 17.37 -1.21
CA GLY A 49 4.38 16.53 -0.31
C GLY A 49 4.33 15.08 -0.79
N VAL A 50 4.29 14.16 0.18
CA VAL A 50 4.03 12.73 -0.04
C VAL A 50 2.81 12.33 0.77
N SER A 51 1.90 11.52 0.23
CA SER A 51 0.71 11.03 0.96
C SER A 51 -0.16 12.17 1.50
N TYR A 52 -0.49 12.24 2.79
CA TYR A 52 -1.14 13.40 3.42
C TYR A 52 -0.45 14.73 3.10
N GLY A 53 0.88 14.74 2.95
CA GLY A 53 1.64 15.92 2.52
C GLY A 53 1.16 16.48 1.17
N THR A 54 0.56 15.65 0.31
CA THR A 54 -0.03 16.10 -0.97
C THR A 54 -1.35 16.82 -0.79
N PHE A 55 -2.21 16.36 0.13
CA PHE A 55 -3.42 17.05 0.55
C PHE A 55 -3.02 18.39 1.16
N PHE A 56 -2.11 18.38 2.14
CA PHE A 56 -1.56 19.59 2.76
C PHE A 56 -0.93 20.54 1.73
N GLY A 57 -0.15 20.02 0.78
CA GLY A 57 0.50 20.81 -0.27
C GLY A 57 -0.51 21.55 -1.15
N GLN A 58 -1.64 20.91 -1.48
CA GLN A 58 -2.76 21.59 -2.14
C GLN A 58 -3.35 22.68 -1.25
N VAL A 59 -3.65 22.39 0.02
CA VAL A 59 -4.18 23.39 0.97
C VAL A 59 -3.26 24.61 1.08
N PHE A 60 -1.95 24.39 1.22
CA PHE A 60 -0.95 25.44 1.26
C PHE A 60 -0.95 26.26 -0.03
N ALA A 61 -0.86 25.60 -1.19
CA ALA A 61 -0.78 26.27 -2.49
C ALA A 61 -2.07 27.03 -2.85
N GLY A 62 -3.22 26.58 -2.34
CA GLY A 62 -4.50 27.29 -2.47
C GLY A 62 -4.59 28.54 -1.58
N ARG A 63 -4.00 28.51 -0.38
CA ARG A 63 -4.05 29.61 0.60
C ARG A 63 -2.95 30.64 0.44
N HIS A 64 -1.73 30.19 0.11
CA HIS A 64 -0.51 30.99 -0.02
C HIS A 64 0.13 30.80 -1.40
N PRO A 65 -0.60 31.05 -2.51
CA PRO A 65 -0.07 30.87 -3.87
C PRO A 65 1.17 31.75 -4.13
N GLU A 66 1.29 32.90 -3.48
CA GLU A 66 2.45 33.80 -3.58
C GLU A 66 3.74 33.22 -2.98
N LEU A 67 3.63 32.23 -2.10
CA LEU A 67 4.77 31.51 -1.52
C LEU A 67 5.10 30.21 -2.26
N THR A 68 4.32 29.86 -3.29
CA THR A 68 4.48 28.59 -4.03
C THR A 68 5.18 28.84 -5.36
N ARG A 69 6.43 28.39 -5.50
CA ARG A 69 7.19 28.42 -6.77
C ARG A 69 6.75 27.28 -7.69
N SER A 70 6.66 26.08 -7.14
CA SER A 70 6.18 24.86 -7.81
C SER A 70 5.65 23.88 -6.77
N LEU A 71 4.82 22.94 -7.22
CA LEU A 71 4.16 21.96 -6.37
C LEU A 71 4.43 20.54 -6.86
N LEU A 72 5.11 19.73 -6.04
CA LEU A 72 5.37 18.31 -6.27
C LEU A 72 4.49 17.49 -5.32
N LEU A 73 3.65 16.62 -5.87
CA LEU A 73 2.69 15.80 -5.13
C LEU A 73 2.95 14.34 -5.46
N ASP A 74 3.69 13.63 -4.61
CA ASP A 74 3.94 12.20 -4.78
C ASP A 74 2.87 11.39 -4.03
N SER A 75 2.14 10.56 -4.77
CA SER A 75 1.06 9.72 -4.21
C SER A 75 -0.06 10.60 -3.66
N ALA A 76 -0.76 11.24 -4.61
CA ALA A 76 -1.59 12.40 -4.35
C ALA A 76 -3.03 12.05 -3.96
N TYR A 77 -3.47 12.58 -2.82
CA TYR A 77 -4.86 12.55 -2.38
C TYR A 77 -5.56 13.90 -2.63
N PRO A 78 -6.76 13.96 -3.23
CA PRO A 78 -7.42 15.20 -3.58
C PRO A 78 -7.96 15.96 -2.37
N ALA A 79 -7.63 17.25 -2.28
CA ALA A 79 -8.31 18.17 -1.36
C ALA A 79 -9.76 18.48 -1.81
N VAL A 80 -10.05 18.27 -3.09
CA VAL A 80 -11.37 18.52 -3.71
C VAL A 80 -11.74 17.39 -4.65
N GLY A 81 -12.95 16.86 -4.49
CA GLY A 81 -13.59 15.96 -5.46
C GLY A 81 -13.79 14.53 -4.99
N GLU A 82 -13.06 14.05 -3.99
CA GLU A 82 -13.31 12.74 -3.38
C GLU A 82 -14.36 12.85 -2.27
N THR A 83 -14.95 11.71 -1.92
CA THR A 83 -16.05 11.59 -0.96
C THR A 83 -15.61 10.79 0.26
N GLY A 84 -16.38 10.84 1.34
CA GLY A 84 -16.13 9.98 2.50
C GLY A 84 -16.21 8.48 2.21
N TRP A 85 -16.72 8.08 1.04
CA TRP A 85 -16.75 6.69 0.61
C TRP A 85 -15.50 6.26 -0.17
N VAL A 86 -14.65 7.18 -0.62
CA VAL A 86 -13.48 6.86 -1.47
C VAL A 86 -13.90 6.09 -2.74
N GLU A 87 -14.67 6.75 -3.61
CA GLU A 87 -15.32 6.14 -4.78
C GLU A 87 -14.32 5.55 -5.78
N THR A 88 -13.10 6.08 -5.80
CA THR A 88 -12.02 5.66 -6.69
C THR A 88 -11.46 4.28 -6.36
N PHE A 89 -11.53 3.85 -5.10
CA PHE A 89 -10.87 2.64 -4.58
C PHE A 89 -11.18 1.39 -5.41
N ARG A 90 -12.46 1.10 -5.67
CA ARG A 90 -12.88 -0.14 -6.34
C ARG A 90 -12.26 -0.33 -7.70
N ALA A 91 -12.27 0.71 -8.51
CA ALA A 91 -11.72 0.65 -9.86
C ALA A 91 -10.19 0.46 -9.79
N SER A 92 -9.53 1.22 -8.92
CA SER A 92 -8.09 1.17 -8.71
C SER A 92 -7.63 -0.19 -8.18
N ALA A 93 -8.29 -0.74 -7.15
CA ALA A 93 -7.99 -2.05 -6.58
C ALA A 93 -8.12 -3.18 -7.61
N LYS A 94 -9.20 -3.15 -8.42
CA LYS A 94 -9.37 -4.11 -9.52
C LYS A 94 -8.26 -3.99 -10.55
N ASP A 95 -7.88 -2.78 -10.94
CA ASP A 95 -6.89 -2.55 -11.98
C ASP A 95 -5.49 -2.95 -11.49
N ALA A 96 -5.07 -2.53 -10.28
CA ALA A 96 -3.80 -2.87 -9.66
C ALA A 96 -3.61 -4.38 -9.46
N VAL A 97 -4.59 -5.07 -8.84
CA VAL A 97 -4.52 -6.53 -8.61
C VAL A 97 -4.39 -7.32 -9.92
N ASN A 98 -4.97 -6.82 -11.01
CA ASN A 98 -4.84 -7.46 -12.32
C ASN A 98 -3.53 -7.09 -13.03
N ALA A 99 -3.06 -5.85 -12.89
CA ALA A 99 -1.90 -5.33 -13.58
C ALA A 99 -0.64 -6.17 -13.30
N VAL A 100 -0.42 -6.51 -12.03
CA VAL A 100 0.73 -7.32 -11.60
C VAL A 100 0.78 -8.67 -12.33
N CYS A 101 -0.35 -9.39 -12.38
CA CYS A 101 -0.41 -10.67 -13.09
C CYS A 101 -0.35 -10.51 -14.62
N ALA A 102 -0.96 -9.45 -15.17
CA ALA A 102 -0.95 -9.18 -16.60
C ALA A 102 0.46 -8.87 -17.14
N ARG A 103 1.29 -8.22 -16.33
CA ARG A 103 2.68 -7.90 -16.66
C ARG A 103 3.60 -9.11 -16.63
N GLU A 104 3.25 -10.18 -15.91
CA GLU A 104 4.07 -11.39 -15.83
C GLU A 104 3.56 -12.50 -16.76
N PRO A 105 4.28 -12.86 -17.84
CA PRO A 105 3.84 -13.88 -18.79
C PRO A 105 3.40 -15.21 -18.16
N ALA A 106 4.09 -15.68 -17.11
CA ALA A 106 3.74 -16.92 -16.42
C ALA A 106 2.39 -16.84 -15.68
N CYS A 107 1.98 -15.64 -15.26
CA CYS A 107 0.69 -15.38 -14.65
C CYS A 107 -0.38 -15.07 -15.70
N ALA A 108 -0.08 -14.19 -16.67
CA ALA A 108 -0.98 -13.74 -17.72
C ALA A 108 -1.55 -14.87 -18.60
N ARG A 109 -0.79 -15.96 -18.82
CA ARG A 109 -1.25 -17.14 -19.59
C ARG A 109 -2.26 -18.01 -18.82
N ARG A 110 -2.48 -17.78 -17.53
CA ARG A 110 -3.40 -18.57 -16.71
C ARG A 110 -4.85 -18.15 -16.98
N PRO A 111 -5.81 -19.09 -17.06
CA PRO A 111 -7.22 -18.74 -17.29
C PRO A 111 -7.79 -17.86 -16.16
N GLY A 112 -8.49 -16.78 -16.55
CA GLY A 112 -9.13 -15.84 -15.63
C GLY A 112 -8.19 -14.77 -15.07
N THR A 113 -8.76 -13.81 -14.34
CA THR A 113 -8.03 -12.66 -13.77
C THR A 113 -7.77 -12.80 -12.28
N SER A 114 -6.74 -12.13 -11.75
CA SER A 114 -6.45 -12.09 -10.31
C SER A 114 -7.63 -11.55 -9.51
N ALA A 115 -8.26 -10.46 -9.96
CA ALA A 115 -9.46 -9.92 -9.33
C ALA A 115 -10.64 -10.92 -9.36
N GLY A 116 -10.76 -11.71 -10.42
CA GLY A 116 -11.75 -12.78 -10.51
C GLY A 116 -11.49 -13.94 -9.54
N ARG A 117 -10.21 -14.26 -9.28
CA ARG A 117 -9.81 -15.24 -8.25
C ARG A 117 -10.06 -14.69 -6.84
N LEU A 118 -9.73 -13.43 -6.59
CA LEU A 118 -10.04 -12.73 -5.34
C LEU A 118 -11.54 -12.81 -5.05
N ALA A 119 -12.39 -12.44 -6.01
CA ALA A 119 -13.84 -12.52 -5.87
C ALA A 119 -14.35 -13.94 -5.56
N GLN A 120 -13.72 -14.99 -6.13
CA GLN A 120 -14.06 -16.38 -5.82
C GLN A 120 -13.66 -16.77 -4.40
N VAL A 121 -12.47 -16.37 -3.95
CA VAL A 121 -12.00 -16.64 -2.59
C VAL A 121 -12.86 -15.91 -1.56
N VAL A 122 -13.17 -14.62 -1.79
CA VAL A 122 -14.10 -13.85 -0.93
C VAL A 122 -15.45 -14.56 -0.80
N ARG A 123 -16.04 -15.06 -1.90
CA ARG A 123 -17.28 -15.85 -1.82
C ARG A 123 -17.15 -17.13 -0.98
N LYS A 124 -16.02 -17.84 -1.08
CA LYS A 124 -15.78 -19.03 -0.26
C LYS A 124 -15.67 -18.67 1.23
N LEU A 125 -14.92 -17.62 1.55
CA LEU A 125 -14.70 -17.16 2.92
C LEU A 125 -15.96 -16.57 3.55
N ARG A 126 -16.78 -15.86 2.78
CA ARG A 126 -18.11 -15.39 3.21
C ARG A 126 -19.03 -16.55 3.62
N ALA A 127 -18.98 -17.67 2.90
CA ALA A 127 -19.76 -18.86 3.25
C ALA A 127 -19.19 -19.59 4.46
N ARG A 128 -17.86 -19.59 4.62
CA ARG A 128 -17.16 -20.26 5.73
C ARG A 128 -15.78 -19.64 5.94
N PRO A 129 -15.60 -18.77 6.95
CA PRO A 129 -14.29 -18.29 7.37
C PRO A 129 -13.34 -19.45 7.70
N VAL A 130 -12.05 -19.25 7.45
CA VAL A 130 -11.02 -20.29 7.63
C VAL A 130 -9.95 -19.79 8.57
N THR A 131 -9.76 -20.47 9.69
CA THR A 131 -8.59 -20.21 10.54
C THR A 131 -7.44 -21.14 10.19
N VAL A 132 -6.25 -20.57 10.01
CA VAL A 132 -5.03 -21.27 9.64
C VAL A 132 -3.89 -20.87 10.59
N LYS A 133 -2.99 -21.83 10.88
CA LYS A 133 -1.75 -21.55 11.59
C LYS A 133 -0.67 -21.23 10.57
N ALA A 134 -0.18 -20.00 10.55
CA ALA A 134 0.76 -19.52 9.54
C ALA A 134 2.02 -18.95 10.20
N PRO A 135 3.20 -19.06 9.55
CA PRO A 135 4.42 -18.48 10.06
C PRO A 135 4.47 -16.97 9.79
N SER A 136 4.72 -16.18 10.82
CA SER A 136 5.10 -14.77 10.73
C SER A 136 6.57 -14.64 10.28
N PRO A 137 7.03 -13.43 9.88
CA PRO A 137 8.41 -13.18 9.48
C PRO A 137 9.45 -13.66 10.49
N ASP A 138 9.23 -13.43 11.80
CA ASP A 138 10.12 -13.85 12.88
C ASP A 138 10.06 -15.36 13.19
N GLY A 139 9.06 -16.07 12.67
CA GLY A 139 8.81 -17.49 12.89
C GLY A 139 7.77 -17.85 13.91
N THR A 140 7.19 -16.85 14.57
CA THR A 140 6.04 -17.07 15.43
C THR A 140 4.94 -17.70 14.57
N ILE A 141 4.32 -18.77 15.10
CA ILE A 141 3.18 -19.39 14.41
C ILE A 141 1.93 -18.69 14.89
N GLU A 142 1.40 -17.82 14.06
CA GLU A 142 0.19 -17.08 14.31
C GLU A 142 -1.06 -17.87 13.92
N ARG A 143 -2.14 -17.61 14.64
CA ARG A 143 -3.47 -18.16 14.35
C ARG A 143 -4.25 -17.10 13.60
N VAL A 144 -4.14 -17.14 12.28
CA VAL A 144 -4.77 -16.19 11.37
C VAL A 144 -6.17 -16.66 10.99
N THR A 145 -7.18 -15.80 11.17
CA THR A 145 -8.53 -16.03 10.65
C THR A 145 -8.68 -15.33 9.31
N LEU A 146 -9.00 -16.08 8.28
CA LEU A 146 -9.29 -15.58 6.94
C LEU A 146 -10.79 -15.41 6.78
N ASP A 147 -11.23 -14.18 6.59
CA ASP A 147 -12.60 -13.80 6.24
C ASP A 147 -12.59 -12.67 5.20
N PRO A 148 -13.76 -12.23 4.69
CA PRO A 148 -13.80 -11.14 3.72
C PRO A 148 -13.18 -9.81 4.19
N SER A 149 -13.29 -9.45 5.47
CA SER A 149 -12.73 -8.20 6.01
C SER A 149 -11.21 -8.28 6.08
N THR A 150 -10.66 -9.39 6.56
CA THR A 150 -9.19 -9.63 6.53
C THR A 150 -8.62 -9.55 5.11
N LEU A 151 -9.36 -10.04 4.11
CA LEU A 151 -8.93 -9.95 2.71
C LEU A 151 -9.08 -8.54 2.13
N ALA A 152 -10.03 -7.75 2.63
CA ALA A 152 -10.15 -6.35 2.24
C ALA A 152 -8.95 -5.56 2.78
N ASP A 153 -8.63 -5.71 4.07
CA ASP A 153 -7.43 -5.14 4.69
C ASP A 153 -6.16 -5.51 3.91
N LEU A 154 -5.96 -6.80 3.63
CA LEU A 154 -4.78 -7.26 2.89
C LEU A 154 -4.67 -6.63 1.49
N VAL A 155 -5.79 -6.45 0.78
CA VAL A 155 -5.79 -5.87 -0.57
C VAL A 155 -5.47 -4.38 -0.53
N ILE A 156 -6.04 -3.67 0.44
CA ILE A 156 -5.75 -2.26 0.67
C ILE A 156 -4.27 -2.08 0.99
N ASP A 157 -3.77 -2.87 1.95
CA ASP A 157 -2.40 -2.80 2.43
C ASP A 157 -1.36 -3.12 1.35
N ALA A 158 -1.72 -3.94 0.35
CA ALA A 158 -0.87 -4.16 -0.81
C ALA A 158 -0.43 -2.84 -1.48
N GLY A 159 -1.21 -1.76 -1.33
CA GLY A 159 -0.86 -0.41 -1.76
C GLY A 159 0.34 0.21 -1.04
N TYR A 160 0.79 -0.29 0.11
CA TYR A 160 1.99 0.17 0.83
C TYR A 160 3.24 -0.68 0.53
N GLY A 161 3.07 -1.93 0.10
CA GLY A 161 4.19 -2.88 -0.01
C GLY A 161 4.05 -3.92 -1.13
N GLY A 162 5.15 -4.17 -1.84
CA GLY A 162 5.17 -5.07 -3.00
C GLY A 162 5.00 -6.57 -2.69
N LEU A 163 5.25 -7.02 -1.44
CA LEU A 163 5.18 -8.44 -1.07
C LEU A 163 3.80 -9.04 -1.29
N THR A 164 2.75 -8.34 -0.85
CA THR A 164 1.37 -8.79 -1.00
C THR A 164 1.03 -8.95 -2.47
N PHE A 165 1.30 -7.95 -3.30
CA PHE A 165 1.12 -8.06 -4.75
C PHE A 165 1.92 -9.23 -5.37
N GLY A 166 3.17 -9.42 -4.92
CA GLY A 166 4.06 -10.48 -5.40
C GLY A 166 3.53 -11.89 -5.17
N ALA A 167 2.82 -12.14 -4.07
CA ALA A 167 2.34 -13.47 -3.71
C ALA A 167 0.81 -13.65 -3.78
N LEU A 168 0.02 -12.58 -3.91
CA LEU A 168 -1.45 -12.62 -3.82
C LEU A 168 -2.07 -13.61 -4.81
N ASP A 169 -1.77 -13.52 -6.10
CA ASP A 169 -2.39 -14.41 -7.10
C ASP A 169 -2.05 -15.90 -6.84
N ALA A 170 -0.81 -16.18 -6.46
CA ALA A 170 -0.38 -17.53 -6.11
C ALA A 170 -1.10 -18.07 -4.87
N SER A 171 -1.26 -17.23 -3.85
CA SER A 171 -2.00 -17.55 -2.63
C SER A 171 -3.48 -17.77 -2.90
N LEU A 172 -4.12 -16.93 -3.72
CA LEU A 172 -5.52 -17.10 -4.12
C LEU A 172 -5.72 -18.41 -4.89
N ARG A 173 -4.81 -18.76 -5.82
CA ARG A 173 -4.88 -20.05 -6.54
C ARG A 173 -4.74 -21.24 -5.59
N ALA A 174 -3.83 -21.19 -4.63
CA ALA A 174 -3.67 -22.25 -3.63
C ALA A 174 -4.93 -22.41 -2.76
N ALA A 175 -5.50 -21.29 -2.30
CA ALA A 175 -6.74 -21.26 -1.53
C ALA A 175 -7.92 -21.86 -2.31
N LEU A 176 -8.03 -21.57 -3.62
CA LEU A 176 -9.06 -22.17 -4.48
C LEU A 176 -8.94 -23.70 -4.59
N LEU A 177 -7.71 -24.24 -4.45
CA LEU A 177 -7.41 -25.68 -4.38
C LEU A 177 -7.49 -26.25 -2.95
N GLY A 178 -7.88 -25.44 -1.96
CA GLY A 178 -8.07 -25.85 -0.56
C GLY A 178 -6.84 -25.70 0.33
N ASP A 179 -5.74 -25.12 -0.17
CA ASP A 179 -4.56 -24.82 0.62
C ASP A 179 -4.54 -23.35 1.02
N TRP A 180 -4.98 -23.09 2.25
CA TRP A 180 -5.12 -21.74 2.81
C TRP A 180 -3.85 -21.20 3.45
N LEU A 181 -2.82 -22.03 3.63
CA LEU A 181 -1.59 -21.65 4.31
C LEU A 181 -0.85 -20.47 3.65
N PRO A 182 -0.71 -20.40 2.30
CA PRO A 182 -0.07 -19.25 1.67
C PRO A 182 -0.78 -17.93 1.90
N LEU A 183 -2.12 -17.94 1.89
CA LEU A 183 -2.92 -16.74 2.16
C LEU A 183 -2.84 -16.36 3.65
N GLY A 184 -2.88 -17.34 4.55
CA GLY A 184 -2.66 -17.11 5.98
C GLY A 184 -1.29 -16.52 6.29
N ARG A 185 -0.24 -16.99 5.60
CA ARG A 185 1.11 -16.44 5.73
C ARG A 185 1.18 -14.98 5.28
N LEU A 186 0.54 -14.63 4.16
CA LEU A 186 0.49 -13.24 3.72
C LEU A 186 -0.13 -12.31 4.76
N VAL A 187 -1.22 -12.75 5.41
CA VAL A 187 -1.86 -11.98 6.48
C VAL A 187 -0.96 -11.89 7.72
N ALA A 188 -0.30 -12.97 8.15
CA ALA A 188 0.66 -12.92 9.26
C ALA A 188 1.87 -12.02 8.95
N GLU A 189 2.33 -12.01 7.70
CA GLU A 189 3.42 -11.13 7.23
C GLU A 189 3.00 -9.65 7.27
N TRP A 190 1.75 -9.36 6.92
CA TRP A 190 1.14 -8.04 7.03
C TRP A 190 0.96 -7.60 8.50
N GLU A 191 0.33 -8.43 9.33
CA GLU A 191 0.10 -8.12 10.76
C GLU A 191 1.42 -7.85 11.49
N TYR A 192 2.50 -8.55 11.14
CA TYR A 192 3.83 -8.34 11.70
C TYR A 192 4.47 -7.01 11.28
N ASP A 193 4.26 -6.57 10.04
CA ASP A 193 4.86 -5.32 9.56
C ASP A 193 4.30 -4.11 10.31
N GLY A 194 3.02 -4.16 10.71
CA GLY A 194 2.37 -3.13 11.51
C GLY A 194 2.27 -1.76 10.81
N SER A 195 2.68 -1.68 9.55
CA SER A 195 2.77 -0.46 8.72
C SER A 195 1.41 0.20 8.45
N SER A 196 0.32 -0.54 8.66
CA SER A 196 -1.05 -0.06 8.36
C SER A 196 -2.08 -0.38 9.45
N HIS A 197 -1.68 -1.02 10.54
CA HIS A 197 -2.61 -1.39 11.62
C HIS A 197 -2.36 -0.51 12.85
N PRO A 198 -3.28 0.40 13.20
CA PRO A 198 -3.22 1.17 14.45
C PRO A 198 -3.24 0.27 15.71
N ALA A 199 -3.57 -1.02 15.57
CA ALA A 199 -3.57 -1.97 16.69
C ALA A 199 -2.23 -2.71 16.90
N GLY A 200 -1.21 -2.45 16.07
CA GLY A 200 0.09 -3.12 16.14
C GLY A 200 1.07 -2.46 17.11
N ASN A 201 0.88 -2.63 18.42
CA ASN A 201 1.88 -2.58 19.51
C ASN A 201 2.92 -1.42 19.55
N GLY A 202 2.76 -0.35 18.78
CA GLY A 202 3.73 0.72 18.65
C GLY A 202 3.08 2.09 18.74
N ILE A 203 2.80 2.53 19.97
CA ILE A 203 2.47 3.94 20.30
C ILE A 203 3.61 4.92 19.87
N ASP A 204 4.74 4.42 19.35
CA ASP A 204 5.98 5.17 19.25
C ASP A 204 6.38 5.67 17.84
N GLU A 205 5.68 5.31 16.75
CA GLU A 205 6.10 5.73 15.38
C GLU A 205 5.14 6.69 14.65
N ALA A 206 3.83 6.68 14.96
CA ALA A 206 2.86 7.62 14.40
C ALA A 206 2.02 8.26 15.52
N ASN A 207 1.90 9.60 15.53
CA ASN A 207 1.01 10.29 16.45
C ASN A 207 -0.44 10.15 15.98
N GLU A 208 -1.08 9.03 16.33
CA GLU A 208 -2.47 8.70 15.97
C GLU A 208 -3.45 9.78 16.43
N GLY A 209 -3.22 10.38 17.60
CA GLY A 209 -4.05 11.49 18.09
C GLY A 209 -4.02 12.69 17.13
N HIS A 210 -2.84 13.03 16.60
CA HIS A 210 -2.70 14.07 15.57
C HIS A 210 -3.38 13.66 14.26
N MET A 211 -3.23 12.41 13.83
CA MET A 211 -3.92 11.88 12.64
C MET A 211 -5.43 12.10 12.74
N TYR A 212 -6.08 11.67 13.83
CA TYR A 212 -7.54 11.86 13.96
C TYR A 212 -7.95 13.32 14.14
N ALA A 213 -7.11 14.14 14.78
CA ALA A 213 -7.37 15.57 14.86
C ALA A 213 -7.41 16.25 13.48
N VAL A 214 -6.61 15.75 12.52
CA VAL A 214 -6.64 16.20 11.11
C VAL A 214 -7.80 15.55 10.35
N VAL A 215 -7.94 14.22 10.41
CA VAL A 215 -8.95 13.46 9.64
C VAL A 215 -10.37 13.92 9.95
N CYS A 216 -10.71 14.08 11.23
CA CYS A 216 -12.04 14.53 11.64
C CYS A 216 -12.31 16.02 11.35
N GLN A 217 -11.27 16.79 11.02
CA GLN A 217 -11.34 18.23 10.77
C GLN A 217 -11.35 18.57 9.27
N ASP A 218 -10.58 17.86 8.45
CA ASP A 218 -10.35 18.22 7.04
C ASP A 218 -10.90 17.20 6.04
N TYR A 219 -10.88 15.90 6.35
CA TYR A 219 -11.21 14.91 5.33
C TYR A 219 -12.73 14.80 5.11
N PRO A 220 -13.16 14.49 3.87
CA PRO A 220 -14.56 14.25 3.61
C PRO A 220 -15.03 13.04 4.44
N GLN A 221 -16.16 13.19 5.13
CA GLN A 221 -16.78 12.15 5.93
C GLN A 221 -18.13 11.76 5.32
N ILE A 222 -18.62 10.55 5.64
CA ILE A 222 -19.96 10.12 5.21
C ILE A 222 -21.08 10.71 6.07
N VAL A 223 -20.71 11.47 7.11
CA VAL A 223 -21.60 12.22 8.00
C VAL A 223 -21.30 13.72 7.94
N ASP A 224 -22.24 14.56 8.36
CA ASP A 224 -21.99 15.99 8.52
C ASP A 224 -21.22 16.23 9.83
N MET A 225 -19.93 16.54 9.69
CA MET A 225 -19.06 16.82 10.84
C MET A 225 -19.38 18.14 11.55
N GLN A 226 -20.19 19.02 10.96
CA GLN A 226 -20.70 20.23 11.64
C GLN A 226 -21.94 19.94 12.49
N ALA A 227 -22.63 18.81 12.26
CA ALA A 227 -23.71 18.37 13.12
C ALA A 227 -23.19 17.98 14.51
N SER A 228 -24.05 18.07 15.53
CA SER A 228 -23.71 17.62 16.88
C SER A 228 -23.33 16.13 16.88
N PRO A 229 -22.37 15.68 17.71
CA PRO A 229 -22.01 14.26 17.82
C PRO A 229 -23.24 13.35 18.00
N ALA A 230 -24.24 13.77 18.78
CA ALA A 230 -25.47 13.02 18.99
C ALA A 230 -26.33 12.76 17.72
N ALA A 231 -26.16 13.56 16.66
CA ALA A 231 -26.91 13.41 15.42
C ALA A 231 -26.20 12.50 14.39
N ARG A 232 -24.87 12.36 14.49
CA ARG A 232 -24.05 11.68 13.48
C ARG A 232 -24.28 10.17 13.39
N PRO A 233 -24.53 9.41 14.47
CA PRO A 233 -24.84 7.99 14.36
C PRO A 233 -26.06 7.71 13.46
N ALA A 234 -27.11 8.54 13.54
CA ALA A 234 -28.28 8.39 12.68
C ALA A 234 -27.97 8.76 11.21
N GLN A 235 -27.12 9.77 10.98
CA GLN A 235 -26.65 10.12 9.64
C GLN A 235 -25.79 9.01 9.03
N TYR A 236 -24.91 8.42 9.84
CA TYR A 236 -24.04 7.31 9.48
C TYR A 236 -24.85 6.11 8.98
N GLU A 237 -25.80 5.64 9.80
CA GLU A 237 -26.67 4.50 9.43
C GLU A 237 -27.49 4.79 8.16
N ALA A 238 -27.98 6.02 8.00
CA ALA A 238 -28.67 6.43 6.78
C ALA A 238 -27.74 6.42 5.56
N ALA A 239 -26.51 6.90 5.70
CA ALA A 239 -25.51 6.89 4.64
C ALA A 239 -25.14 5.46 4.23
N VAL A 240 -24.92 4.56 5.21
CA VAL A 240 -24.66 3.14 4.97
C VAL A 240 -25.82 2.48 4.22
N ALA A 241 -27.06 2.68 4.68
CA ALA A 241 -28.25 2.12 4.02
C ALA A 241 -28.38 2.61 2.57
N VAL A 242 -28.07 3.89 2.31
CA VAL A 242 -28.03 4.46 0.97
C VAL A 242 -26.93 3.81 0.11
N GLY A 243 -25.72 3.67 0.65
CA GLY A 243 -24.59 3.04 -0.04
C GLY A 243 -24.91 1.59 -0.43
N GLN A 244 -25.49 0.83 0.51
CA GLN A 244 -25.90 -0.56 0.29
C GLN A 244 -26.98 -0.69 -0.80
N GLY A 245 -27.89 0.29 -0.89
CA GLY A 245 -29.01 0.30 -1.85
C GLY A 245 -28.68 0.81 -3.26
N LYS A 246 -27.77 1.79 -3.40
CA LYS A 246 -27.53 2.48 -4.69
C LYS A 246 -26.54 1.78 -5.62
N THR A 247 -25.54 1.08 -5.07
CA THR A 247 -24.43 0.56 -5.87
C THR A 247 -24.02 -0.84 -5.39
N PRO A 248 -24.66 -1.92 -5.86
CA PRO A 248 -24.17 -3.27 -5.63
C PRO A 248 -22.71 -3.35 -6.10
N GLY A 249 -21.80 -3.47 -5.14
CA GLY A 249 -20.38 -3.56 -5.41
C GLY A 249 -19.59 -2.26 -5.33
N PHE A 250 -20.00 -1.29 -4.51
CA PHE A 250 -19.18 -0.11 -4.20
C PHE A 250 -17.71 -0.47 -3.88
N TYR A 251 -17.48 -1.49 -3.03
CA TYR A 251 -16.16 -2.06 -2.73
C TYR A 251 -15.95 -3.46 -3.33
N SER A 252 -16.66 -3.80 -4.42
CA SER A 252 -16.63 -5.15 -5.01
C SER A 252 -15.19 -5.66 -5.18
N PRO A 253 -14.87 -6.89 -4.73
CA PRO A 253 -15.80 -7.98 -4.39
C PRO A 253 -16.34 -7.98 -2.95
N PHE A 254 -15.96 -6.99 -2.14
CA PHE A 254 -16.39 -6.81 -0.77
C PHE A 254 -17.73 -6.06 -0.72
N THR A 255 -18.53 -6.37 0.29
CA THR A 255 -19.71 -5.57 0.66
C THR A 255 -19.28 -4.37 1.50
N ILE A 256 -20.19 -3.41 1.69
CA ILE A 256 -19.93 -2.27 2.59
C ILE A 256 -19.67 -2.75 4.01
N ASP A 257 -20.41 -3.74 4.52
CA ASP A 257 -20.20 -4.23 5.90
C ASP A 257 -18.87 -4.97 6.06
N GLU A 258 -18.44 -5.73 5.05
CA GLU A 258 -17.11 -6.36 5.06
C GLU A 258 -16.00 -5.33 5.00
N PHE A 259 -16.19 -4.25 4.24
CA PHE A 259 -15.25 -3.13 4.19
C PHE A 259 -15.25 -2.33 5.49
N ARG A 260 -16.40 -2.10 6.13
CA ARG A 260 -16.48 -1.46 7.45
C ARG A 260 -15.78 -2.25 8.56
N GLY A 261 -15.60 -3.56 8.36
CA GLY A 261 -14.81 -4.40 9.25
C GLY A 261 -13.30 -4.25 9.10
N THR A 262 -12.80 -3.42 8.16
CA THR A 262 -11.36 -3.15 7.99
C THR A 262 -10.86 -2.14 9.01
N GLY A 263 -9.56 -2.18 9.30
CA GLY A 263 -8.89 -1.13 10.08
C GLY A 263 -8.59 0.12 9.23
N TRP A 264 -8.71 0.01 7.91
CA TRP A 264 -8.43 1.09 6.98
C TRP A 264 -9.62 2.03 6.81
N TRP A 265 -9.39 3.32 7.06
CA TRP A 265 -10.36 4.41 6.92
C TRP A 265 -11.66 4.17 7.72
N ASP A 266 -11.52 3.98 9.02
CA ASP A 266 -12.65 3.77 9.92
C ASP A 266 -13.67 4.93 9.82
N LEU A 267 -14.80 4.61 9.18
CA LEU A 267 -15.89 5.53 8.90
C LEU A 267 -16.66 5.95 10.17
N GLU A 268 -16.43 5.29 11.30
CA GLU A 268 -17.11 5.51 12.58
C GLU A 268 -16.23 6.31 13.57
N SER A 269 -14.91 6.30 13.41
CA SER A 269 -13.93 6.96 14.29
C SER A 269 -14.28 8.40 14.67
N CYS A 270 -14.75 9.19 13.70
CA CYS A 270 -14.99 10.62 13.88
C CYS A 270 -16.38 10.95 14.45
N LEU A 271 -17.27 9.98 14.67
CA LEU A 271 -18.65 10.24 15.08
C LEU A 271 -18.73 11.02 16.39
N ASP A 272 -17.83 10.75 17.33
CA ASP A 272 -17.76 11.43 18.64
C ASP A 272 -16.83 12.65 18.69
N TRP A 273 -16.16 13.00 17.59
CA TRP A 273 -15.29 14.18 17.55
C TRP A 273 -16.12 15.46 17.78
N PRO A 274 -15.71 16.41 18.64
CA PRO A 274 -16.54 17.58 18.90
C PRO A 274 -16.83 18.38 17.63
N ALA A 275 -18.06 18.90 17.50
CA ALA A 275 -18.45 19.70 16.35
C ALA A 275 -17.70 21.05 16.38
N SER A 276 -16.81 21.26 15.42
CA SER A 276 -15.98 22.46 15.38
C SER A 276 -16.81 23.72 15.09
N THR A 277 -16.78 24.68 16.02
CA THR A 277 -17.49 25.95 15.89
C THR A 277 -16.61 27.11 15.46
N ARG A 278 -15.29 27.05 15.68
CA ARG A 278 -14.35 28.13 15.29
C ARG A 278 -13.79 27.92 13.90
N TYR A 279 -13.44 26.68 13.58
CA TYR A 279 -12.88 26.28 12.29
C TYR A 279 -13.73 25.13 11.75
N PRO A 280 -14.84 25.41 11.04
CA PRO A 280 -15.80 24.38 10.64
C PRO A 280 -15.13 23.20 9.95
N SER A 281 -15.48 21.97 10.36
CA SER A 281 -14.95 20.75 9.75
C SER A 281 -15.47 20.61 8.32
N ARG A 282 -14.54 20.59 7.36
CA ARG A 282 -14.76 20.43 5.91
C ARG A 282 -13.42 20.35 5.19
N SER A 283 -13.42 19.72 4.01
CA SER A 283 -12.27 19.74 3.11
C SER A 283 -11.90 21.16 2.71
N PRO A 284 -10.65 21.59 2.94
CA PRO A 284 -10.21 22.92 2.57
C PRO A 284 -10.21 23.08 1.05
N THR A 285 -10.81 24.18 0.59
CA THR A 285 -10.79 24.61 -0.80
C THR A 285 -9.96 25.91 -0.91
N PRO A 286 -9.37 26.21 -2.08
CA PRO A 286 -8.72 27.49 -2.31
C PRO A 286 -9.67 28.66 -1.98
N PRO A 287 -9.27 29.65 -1.16
CA PRO A 287 -10.12 30.81 -0.85
C PRO A 287 -10.57 31.59 -2.08
N ALA A 288 -9.74 31.63 -3.12
CA ALA A 288 -10.05 32.25 -4.41
C ALA A 288 -11.02 31.41 -5.29
N GLY A 289 -11.40 30.21 -4.85
CA GLY A 289 -12.21 29.26 -5.62
C GLY A 289 -11.43 28.44 -6.66
N THR A 290 -10.21 28.87 -7.01
CA THR A 290 -9.30 28.16 -7.93
C THR A 290 -7.88 28.17 -7.37
N TYR A 291 -7.06 27.20 -7.78
CA TYR A 291 -5.62 27.21 -7.51
C TYR A 291 -4.90 28.23 -8.41
N GLY A 292 -3.72 28.68 -7.97
CA GLY A 292 -2.85 29.56 -8.75
C GLY A 292 -2.20 28.86 -9.96
N THR A 293 -1.56 29.66 -10.82
CA THR A 293 -0.80 29.15 -11.97
C THR A 293 0.67 29.03 -11.61
N PHE A 294 1.08 27.82 -11.22
CA PHE A 294 2.48 27.44 -11.05
C PHE A 294 2.68 25.97 -11.48
N PRO A 295 3.87 25.59 -11.92
CA PRO A 295 4.15 24.23 -12.37
C PRO A 295 3.85 23.21 -11.26
N THR A 296 3.01 22.22 -11.58
CA THR A 296 2.57 21.18 -10.66
C THR A 296 2.88 19.80 -11.22
N LEU A 297 3.70 19.02 -10.53
CA LEU A 297 4.00 17.63 -10.87
C LEU A 297 3.27 16.70 -9.90
N VAL A 298 2.43 15.82 -10.44
CA VAL A 298 1.77 14.76 -9.69
C VAL A 298 2.43 13.44 -10.04
N LEU A 299 3.00 12.73 -9.07
CA LEU A 299 3.50 11.37 -9.25
C LEU A 299 2.47 10.39 -8.70
N SER A 300 2.23 9.29 -9.40
CA SER A 300 1.28 8.26 -8.95
C SER A 300 1.79 6.87 -9.27
N GLY A 301 1.91 6.02 -8.27
CA GLY A 301 2.18 4.60 -8.45
C GLY A 301 0.97 3.91 -9.05
N ASP A 302 1.14 3.08 -10.09
CA ASP A 302 0.02 2.38 -10.70
C ASP A 302 -0.52 1.19 -9.89
N LEU A 303 0.16 0.84 -8.80
CA LEU A 303 -0.28 -0.12 -7.78
C LEU A 303 -0.64 0.55 -6.46
N ASP A 304 -0.59 1.88 -6.36
CA ASP A 304 -1.01 2.61 -5.16
C ASP A 304 -2.53 2.50 -4.98
N LEU A 305 -2.93 1.92 -3.84
CA LEU A 305 -4.33 1.76 -3.41
C LEU A 305 -4.70 2.66 -2.22
N VAL A 306 -3.73 3.42 -1.72
CA VAL A 306 -3.87 4.40 -0.64
C VAL A 306 -4.25 5.77 -1.21
N THR A 307 -3.50 6.18 -2.24
CA THR A 307 -3.74 7.41 -3.01
C THR A 307 -3.61 7.11 -4.50
N THR A 308 -4.71 6.67 -5.06
CA THR A 308 -4.79 6.02 -6.35
C THR A 308 -4.41 6.94 -7.51
N THR A 309 -4.03 6.34 -8.64
CA THR A 309 -3.80 7.09 -9.90
C THR A 309 -5.01 7.95 -10.33
N ARG A 310 -6.23 7.55 -9.96
CA ARG A 310 -7.47 8.28 -10.25
C ARG A 310 -7.58 9.55 -9.40
N GLU A 311 -7.23 9.45 -8.12
CA GLU A 311 -7.11 10.57 -7.20
C GLU A 311 -6.01 11.54 -7.66
N GLY A 312 -4.86 11.03 -8.10
CA GLY A 312 -3.82 11.85 -8.73
C GLY A 312 -4.31 12.60 -9.98
N ALA A 313 -5.18 11.98 -10.79
CA ALA A 313 -5.78 12.65 -11.94
C ALA A 313 -6.79 13.74 -11.53
N MET A 314 -7.55 13.51 -10.45
CA MET A 314 -8.44 14.52 -9.87
C MET A 314 -7.65 15.74 -9.39
N VAL A 315 -6.52 15.51 -8.71
CA VAL A 315 -5.59 16.55 -8.26
C VAL A 315 -5.02 17.31 -9.45
N ALA A 316 -4.43 16.61 -10.43
CA ALA A 316 -3.83 17.25 -11.61
C ALA A 316 -4.83 18.15 -12.34
N ALA A 317 -6.10 17.73 -12.46
CA ALA A 317 -7.17 18.50 -13.09
C ALA A 317 -7.51 19.82 -12.37
N GLN A 318 -7.14 19.99 -11.10
CA GLN A 318 -7.36 21.25 -10.36
C GLN A 318 -6.33 22.34 -10.70
N PHE A 319 -5.17 21.95 -11.24
CA PHE A 319 -4.06 22.86 -11.51
C PHE A 319 -3.92 23.10 -13.02
N PRO A 320 -3.97 24.36 -13.51
CA PRO A 320 -3.90 24.67 -14.93
C PRO A 320 -2.57 24.28 -15.61
N ASP A 321 -1.47 24.34 -14.86
CA ASP A 321 -0.11 24.02 -15.33
C ASP A 321 0.39 22.77 -14.62
N SER A 322 -0.16 21.61 -14.99
CA SER A 322 0.10 20.35 -14.31
C SER A 322 0.47 19.21 -15.25
N ARG A 323 1.27 18.28 -14.73
CA ARG A 323 1.57 17.00 -15.37
C ARG A 323 1.45 15.89 -14.33
N GLN A 324 0.66 14.87 -14.65
CA GLN A 324 0.69 13.61 -13.93
C GLN A 324 1.68 12.64 -14.60
N VAL A 325 2.54 12.02 -13.82
CA VAL A 325 3.41 10.91 -14.24
C VAL A 325 2.98 9.65 -13.49
N ILE A 326 2.58 8.64 -14.25
CA ILE A 326 2.25 7.32 -13.72
C ILE A 326 3.53 6.48 -13.67
N VAL A 327 3.85 5.96 -12.50
CA VAL A 327 5.05 5.17 -12.22
C VAL A 327 4.66 3.69 -12.20
N ALA A 328 5.21 2.92 -13.14
CA ALA A 328 4.86 1.52 -13.31
C ALA A 328 5.34 0.68 -12.13
N ASN A 329 4.51 -0.25 -11.65
CA ASN A 329 4.85 -1.18 -10.56
C ASN A 329 5.16 -0.53 -9.20
N ALA A 330 5.06 0.80 -9.10
CA ALA A 330 5.22 1.52 -7.85
C ALA A 330 3.93 1.45 -7.02
N VAL A 331 4.14 1.32 -5.72
CA VAL A 331 3.12 1.37 -4.66
C VAL A 331 3.06 2.81 -4.10
N HIS A 332 2.54 2.99 -2.89
CA HIS A 332 2.44 4.28 -2.24
C HIS A 332 3.81 4.90 -1.93
N GLY A 333 4.05 6.11 -2.41
CA GLY A 333 5.37 6.75 -2.47
C GLY A 333 6.16 6.24 -3.67
N THR A 334 6.50 7.13 -4.60
CA THR A 334 7.16 6.76 -5.87
C THR A 334 8.62 7.20 -5.94
N ALA A 335 9.04 8.19 -5.16
CA ALA A 335 10.45 8.57 -5.05
C ALA A 335 11.30 7.44 -4.41
N GLY A 336 12.58 7.38 -4.76
CA GLY A 336 13.53 6.37 -4.28
C GLY A 336 14.14 5.48 -5.37
N THR A 337 13.69 5.61 -6.63
CA THR A 337 14.36 5.01 -7.80
C THR A 337 15.20 6.05 -8.53
N GLU A 338 16.27 5.62 -9.21
CA GLU A 338 17.12 6.54 -9.99
C GLU A 338 16.31 7.36 -11.01
N CYS A 339 15.30 6.75 -11.62
CA CYS A 339 14.42 7.42 -12.57
C CYS A 339 13.60 8.54 -11.92
N ILE A 340 12.90 8.21 -10.84
CA ILE A 340 11.97 9.15 -10.20
C ILE A 340 12.74 10.21 -9.43
N ASP A 341 13.83 9.88 -8.75
CA ASP A 341 14.71 10.86 -8.10
C ASP A 341 15.32 11.82 -9.12
N GLY A 342 15.71 11.32 -10.29
CA GLY A 342 16.16 12.14 -11.41
C GLY A 342 15.08 13.10 -11.93
N LEU A 343 13.83 12.65 -12.00
CA LEU A 343 12.69 13.48 -12.38
C LEU A 343 12.39 14.55 -11.32
N VAL A 344 12.41 14.19 -10.03
CA VAL A 344 12.22 15.12 -8.91
C VAL A 344 13.29 16.21 -8.92
N GLN A 345 14.56 15.84 -9.09
CA GLN A 345 15.67 16.81 -9.19
C GLN A 345 15.51 17.75 -10.40
N GLN A 346 15.09 17.22 -11.55
CA GLN A 346 14.77 18.02 -12.73
C GLN A 346 13.61 18.99 -12.45
N PHE A 347 12.55 18.53 -11.79
CA PHE A 347 11.39 19.37 -11.47
C PHE A 347 11.75 20.49 -10.48
N VAL A 348 12.57 20.20 -9.46
CA VAL A 348 13.06 21.24 -8.54
C VAL A 348 13.89 22.29 -9.28
N THR A 349 14.67 21.89 -10.29
CA THR A 349 15.55 22.78 -11.06
C THR A 349 14.77 23.60 -12.09
N ASP A 350 14.05 22.95 -12.99
CA ASP A 350 13.24 23.54 -14.06
C ASP A 350 11.83 22.94 -14.09
N PRO A 351 10.93 23.43 -13.21
CA PRO A 351 9.59 22.88 -13.08
C PRO A 351 8.77 22.98 -14.38
N SER A 352 8.91 24.10 -15.11
CA SER A 352 8.14 24.35 -16.34
C SER A 352 8.53 23.40 -17.46
N ALA A 353 9.83 23.10 -17.62
CA ALA A 353 10.26 22.11 -18.60
C ALA A 353 9.68 20.72 -18.31
N VAL A 354 9.66 20.31 -17.04
CA VAL A 354 9.11 19.02 -16.64
C VAL A 354 7.60 18.96 -16.86
N VAL A 355 6.85 20.01 -16.51
CA VAL A 355 5.39 20.05 -16.81
C VAL A 355 5.14 20.04 -18.32
N ALA A 356 6.00 20.67 -19.12
CA ALA A 356 5.96 20.62 -20.59
C ALA A 356 6.38 19.26 -21.19
N GLY A 357 6.78 18.27 -20.38
CA GLY A 357 7.06 16.90 -20.81
C GLY A 357 8.53 16.46 -20.72
N ALA A 358 9.44 17.29 -20.21
CA ALA A 358 10.84 16.87 -20.00
C ALA A 358 10.95 15.82 -18.88
N GLY A 359 11.85 14.85 -19.05
CA GLY A 359 12.15 13.83 -18.04
C GLY A 359 11.02 12.82 -17.78
N GLY A 360 11.32 11.82 -16.96
CA GLY A 360 10.34 10.85 -16.46
C GLY A 360 9.87 9.78 -17.45
N ALA A 361 10.45 9.70 -18.66
CA ALA A 361 10.09 8.67 -19.64
C ALA A 361 10.33 7.24 -19.12
N CYS A 362 11.34 7.05 -18.28
CA CYS A 362 11.67 5.78 -17.63
C CYS A 362 10.61 5.32 -16.62
N ALA A 363 9.69 6.18 -16.17
CA ALA A 363 8.68 5.82 -15.17
C ALA A 363 7.74 4.70 -15.66
N ALA A 364 7.54 4.59 -16.98
CA ALA A 364 6.75 3.51 -17.58
C ALA A 364 7.48 2.15 -17.60
N ASP A 365 8.80 2.16 -17.43
CA ASP A 365 9.69 1.01 -17.54
C ASP A 365 10.29 0.59 -16.19
N GLU A 366 9.76 1.14 -15.08
CA GLU A 366 10.16 0.76 -13.73
C GLU A 366 10.08 -0.76 -13.51
N PRO A 367 11.03 -1.37 -12.76
CA PRO A 367 11.13 -2.81 -12.64
C PRO A 367 9.83 -3.47 -12.15
N ARG A 368 9.52 -4.64 -12.71
CA ARG A 368 8.35 -5.42 -12.29
C ARG A 368 8.57 -5.98 -10.89
N LEU A 369 7.48 -6.05 -10.12
CA LEU A 369 7.48 -6.75 -8.83
C LEU A 369 7.80 -8.23 -8.99
N ARG A 370 8.66 -8.76 -8.10
CA ARG A 370 8.94 -10.19 -7.94
C ARG A 370 7.67 -10.97 -7.62
N LEU A 371 7.36 -11.99 -8.42
CA LEU A 371 6.15 -12.81 -8.23
C LEU A 371 6.46 -14.24 -7.79
N VAL A 372 5.60 -14.80 -6.95
CA VAL A 372 5.61 -16.23 -6.67
C VAL A 372 4.87 -16.99 -7.77
N ALA A 373 5.56 -17.93 -8.43
CA ALA A 373 4.96 -18.73 -9.49
C ALA A 373 3.76 -19.59 -9.01
N GLY A 374 3.83 -20.09 -7.77
CA GLY A 374 2.75 -20.85 -7.13
C GLY A 374 3.18 -21.57 -5.87
N TYR A 375 2.18 -22.06 -5.12
CA TYR A 375 2.35 -22.79 -3.86
C TYR A 375 1.83 -24.24 -3.94
N PRO A 376 2.37 -25.09 -4.84
CA PRO A 376 1.98 -26.49 -4.89
C PRO A 376 2.44 -27.23 -3.62
N ARG A 377 1.60 -28.13 -3.11
CA ARG A 377 1.96 -28.98 -1.96
C ARG A 377 2.98 -30.05 -2.32
N THR A 378 2.89 -30.58 -3.54
CA THR A 378 3.74 -31.67 -4.06
C THR A 378 4.51 -31.25 -5.30
N ARG A 379 5.63 -31.91 -5.58
CA ARG A 379 6.48 -31.65 -6.76
C ARG A 379 6.08 -32.41 -8.03
N VAL A 380 4.80 -32.73 -8.22
CA VAL A 380 4.36 -33.46 -9.41
C VAL A 380 4.64 -32.61 -10.66
N GLY A 381 5.43 -33.16 -11.59
CA GLY A 381 5.76 -32.52 -12.86
C GLY A 381 6.83 -31.42 -12.78
N ILE A 382 7.59 -31.32 -11.69
CA ILE A 382 8.70 -30.37 -11.57
C ILE A 382 10.01 -31.07 -11.16
N SER A 383 11.12 -30.67 -11.76
CA SER A 383 12.44 -31.22 -11.44
C SER A 383 12.88 -30.82 -10.02
N SER A 384 13.77 -31.58 -9.39
CA SER A 384 14.36 -31.18 -8.11
C SER A 384 15.12 -29.85 -8.20
N GLN A 385 15.70 -29.53 -9.37
CA GLN A 385 16.41 -28.26 -9.57
C GLN A 385 15.45 -27.06 -9.56
N ASP A 386 14.31 -27.19 -10.24
CA ASP A 386 13.30 -26.13 -10.32
C ASP A 386 12.53 -26.00 -9.01
N ALA A 387 12.21 -27.10 -8.33
CA ALA A 387 11.58 -27.07 -7.02
C ALA A 387 12.48 -26.38 -5.97
N ALA A 388 13.79 -26.68 -6.00
CA ALA A 388 14.76 -26.05 -5.11
C ALA A 388 14.85 -24.55 -5.38
N ALA A 389 14.93 -24.17 -6.65
CA ALA A 389 15.09 -22.78 -7.00
C ALA A 389 13.79 -21.96 -6.80
N ARG A 390 12.59 -22.56 -6.90
CA ARG A 390 11.32 -21.92 -6.48
C ARG A 390 11.27 -21.67 -4.98
N THR A 391 11.83 -22.59 -4.19
CA THR A 391 11.96 -22.42 -2.74
C THR A 391 12.90 -21.25 -2.43
N VAL A 392 14.00 -21.09 -3.18
CA VAL A 392 14.88 -19.92 -3.07
C VAL A 392 14.17 -18.64 -3.49
N GLY A 393 13.38 -18.64 -4.58
CA GLY A 393 12.63 -17.47 -5.03
C GLY A 393 11.60 -16.98 -4.00
N ASP A 394 10.91 -17.88 -3.31
CA ASP A 394 10.00 -17.52 -2.20
C ASP A 394 10.71 -16.82 -1.03
N VAL A 395 11.97 -17.19 -0.78
CA VAL A 395 12.84 -16.57 0.24
C VAL A 395 13.34 -15.21 -0.25
N ILE A 396 13.86 -15.12 -1.49
CA ILE A 396 14.35 -13.87 -2.08
C ILE A 396 13.25 -12.81 -2.08
N LEU A 397 12.02 -13.15 -2.49
CA LEU A 397 10.88 -12.23 -2.46
C LEU A 397 10.68 -11.56 -1.10
N ARG A 398 10.90 -12.29 0.00
CA ARG A 398 10.69 -11.80 1.36
C ARG A 398 11.87 -11.06 1.95
N ILE A 399 13.07 -11.35 1.45
CA ILE A 399 14.23 -10.51 1.74
C ILE A 399 14.08 -9.18 1.01
N ASP A 400 13.60 -9.21 -0.23
CA ASP A 400 13.46 -8.04 -1.11
C ASP A 400 12.30 -7.12 -0.73
N LEU A 401 11.10 -7.70 -0.52
CA LEU A 401 9.85 -6.95 -0.35
C LEU A 401 9.20 -7.16 1.03
N GLY A 402 9.79 -7.98 1.88
CA GLY A 402 9.30 -8.16 3.25
C GLY A 402 9.64 -6.96 4.14
N PRO A 403 9.40 -7.05 5.45
CA PRO A 403 9.52 -5.93 6.41
C PRO A 403 10.97 -5.42 6.65
N GLY A 404 11.90 -5.69 5.72
CA GLY A 404 12.99 -4.81 5.27
C GLY A 404 14.14 -4.46 6.21
N GLU A 405 13.89 -4.30 7.49
CA GLU A 405 14.88 -3.90 8.51
C GLU A 405 14.66 -4.63 9.84
N LYS A 406 13.48 -5.21 10.05
CA LYS A 406 13.08 -5.85 11.32
C LYS A 406 13.64 -7.26 11.50
N THR A 407 14.02 -7.96 10.42
CA THR A 407 14.45 -9.37 10.51
C THR A 407 15.53 -9.74 9.48
N THR A 408 16.67 -10.27 9.94
CA THR A 408 17.71 -10.90 9.09
C THR A 408 17.55 -12.42 8.98
N THR A 409 16.48 -12.95 9.55
CA THR A 409 16.11 -14.37 9.58
C THR A 409 14.64 -14.52 9.25
N GLY A 410 14.26 -15.64 8.66
CA GLY A 410 12.85 -15.96 8.49
C GLY A 410 12.60 -17.44 8.27
N HIS A 411 11.37 -17.77 7.91
CA HIS A 411 10.89 -19.15 7.87
C HIS A 411 10.37 -19.52 6.48
N GLY A 412 10.43 -20.81 6.15
CA GLY A 412 9.76 -21.34 4.97
C GLY A 412 8.27 -21.49 5.21
N LEU A 413 7.46 -21.38 4.14
CA LEU A 413 6.00 -21.53 4.21
C LEU A 413 5.55 -22.75 5.02
N ARG A 414 6.24 -23.88 4.89
CA ARG A 414 5.89 -25.16 5.52
C ARG A 414 6.95 -25.66 6.50
N GLY A 415 7.79 -24.75 6.98
CA GLY A 415 8.86 -25.01 7.93
C GLY A 415 10.25 -24.84 7.34
N GLY A 416 11.23 -25.06 8.22
CA GLY A 416 12.61 -24.68 7.99
C GLY A 416 12.82 -23.18 8.13
N THR A 417 14.09 -22.79 8.20
CA THR A 417 14.51 -21.42 8.48
C THR A 417 15.53 -20.96 7.47
N TRP A 418 15.57 -19.67 7.20
CA TRP A 418 16.63 -19.02 6.46
C TRP A 418 17.21 -17.85 7.25
N ARG A 419 18.43 -17.48 6.90
CA ARG A 419 19.13 -16.31 7.42
C ARG A 419 19.84 -15.61 6.27
N GLU A 420 19.84 -14.30 6.26
CA GLU A 420 20.56 -13.49 5.29
C GLU A 420 21.69 -12.68 5.96
N THR A 421 22.70 -12.33 5.18
CA THR A 421 23.68 -11.30 5.50
C THR A 421 24.15 -10.54 4.25
N GLY A 422 24.36 -9.24 4.38
CA GLY A 422 24.98 -8.38 3.37
C GLY A 422 24.00 -7.37 2.77
N TYR A 423 24.54 -6.35 2.11
CA TYR A 423 23.78 -5.30 1.42
C TYR A 423 24.19 -5.27 -0.06
N GLY A 424 23.23 -5.18 -0.98
CA GLY A 424 23.42 -5.27 -2.43
C GLY A 424 23.80 -6.67 -2.93
N ILE A 425 24.74 -7.34 -2.24
CA ILE A 425 25.01 -8.78 -2.42
C ILE A 425 24.67 -9.52 -1.14
N VAL A 426 23.55 -10.23 -1.18
CA VAL A 426 22.97 -10.95 -0.05
C VAL A 426 23.43 -12.41 -0.07
N ASN A 427 23.92 -12.89 1.08
CA ASN A 427 24.28 -14.29 1.28
C ASN A 427 23.21 -14.94 2.16
N ILE A 428 22.49 -15.91 1.60
CA ILE A 428 21.36 -16.57 2.26
C ILE A 428 21.77 -17.99 2.64
N THR A 429 21.56 -18.35 3.91
CA THR A 429 21.71 -19.72 4.41
C THR A 429 20.34 -20.33 4.66
N LEU A 430 20.08 -21.49 4.04
CA LEU A 430 18.83 -22.23 4.17
C LEU A 430 19.04 -23.46 5.06
N LYS A 431 18.13 -23.69 6.00
CA LYS A 431 18.06 -24.88 6.84
C LYS A 431 16.68 -25.51 6.72
N GLU A 432 16.61 -26.58 5.94
CA GLU A 432 15.40 -27.37 5.69
C GLU A 432 14.16 -26.57 5.29
N VAL A 433 14.36 -25.46 4.55
CA VAL A 433 13.27 -24.58 4.10
C VAL A 433 12.33 -25.35 3.17
N LYS A 434 11.03 -25.27 3.44
CA LYS A 434 9.99 -26.00 2.71
C LYS A 434 8.97 -25.06 2.07
N LEU A 435 8.97 -25.03 0.74
CA LEU A 435 7.83 -24.55 -0.05
C LEU A 435 6.80 -25.69 -0.30
N TYR A 436 7.29 -26.92 -0.42
CA TYR A 436 6.54 -28.17 -0.64
C TYR A 436 6.55 -29.02 0.64
N ASP A 437 5.54 -29.86 0.84
CA ASP A 437 5.38 -30.66 2.07
C ASP A 437 6.58 -31.60 2.33
N ASP A 438 7.11 -32.21 1.26
CA ASP A 438 8.09 -33.31 1.31
C ASP A 438 9.47 -32.94 0.71
N PHE A 439 9.76 -31.66 0.54
CA PHE A 439 11.00 -31.20 -0.12
C PHE A 439 11.74 -30.12 0.66
N PRO A 440 12.45 -30.50 1.75
CA PRO A 440 13.32 -29.57 2.47
C PRO A 440 14.52 -29.17 1.61
N VAL A 441 14.80 -27.87 1.55
CA VAL A 441 15.96 -27.30 0.87
C VAL A 441 16.91 -26.71 1.90
N SER A 442 18.15 -27.17 1.93
CA SER A 442 19.21 -26.61 2.77
C SER A 442 20.40 -26.19 1.92
N GLY A 443 21.21 -25.24 2.38
CA GLY A 443 22.43 -24.85 1.66
C GLY A 443 22.68 -23.36 1.67
N THR A 444 23.44 -22.88 0.70
CA THR A 444 23.80 -21.47 0.58
C THR A 444 23.41 -20.90 -0.77
N VAL A 445 23.02 -19.63 -0.75
CA VAL A 445 22.66 -18.84 -1.93
C VAL A 445 23.42 -17.52 -1.84
N ARG A 446 23.95 -17.06 -2.96
CA ARG A 446 24.43 -15.68 -3.14
C ARG A 446 23.53 -15.02 -4.16
N TRP A 447 22.95 -13.89 -3.81
CA TRP A 447 22.02 -13.12 -4.63
C TRP A 447 22.54 -11.69 -4.76
N ASN A 448 22.63 -11.19 -5.99
CA ASN A 448 22.88 -9.78 -6.27
C ASN A 448 21.53 -9.10 -6.51
N VAL A 449 21.17 -8.15 -5.64
CA VAL A 449 19.87 -7.47 -5.68
C VAL A 449 19.72 -6.65 -6.95
N ASP A 450 20.80 -5.96 -7.37
CA ASP A 450 20.79 -5.03 -8.50
C ASP A 450 20.74 -5.77 -9.84
N THR A 451 21.55 -6.83 -10.00
CA THR A 451 21.60 -7.58 -11.27
C THR A 451 20.58 -8.71 -11.33
N GLY A 452 20.07 -9.15 -10.18
CA GLY A 452 19.24 -10.34 -10.05
C GLY A 452 20.00 -11.66 -10.12
N ASP A 453 21.33 -11.65 -10.16
CA ASP A 453 22.10 -12.88 -10.31
C ASP A 453 22.06 -13.73 -9.03
N VAL A 454 21.66 -14.98 -9.19
CA VAL A 454 21.59 -15.96 -8.10
C VAL A 454 22.55 -17.13 -8.36
N SER A 455 23.35 -17.46 -7.36
CA SER A 455 24.20 -18.65 -7.33
C SER A 455 23.89 -19.49 -6.09
N ALA A 456 23.38 -20.70 -6.28
CA ALA A 456 22.97 -21.58 -5.18
C ALA A 456 23.72 -22.92 -5.17
N ARG A 457 24.08 -23.38 -3.97
CA ARG A 457 24.58 -24.72 -3.67
C ARG A 457 23.68 -25.34 -2.60
N LEU A 458 22.81 -26.25 -3.04
CA LEU A 458 21.67 -26.73 -2.26
C LEU A 458 21.74 -28.25 -2.07
N ARG A 459 21.31 -28.71 -0.90
CA ARG A 459 21.02 -30.10 -0.58
C ARG A 459 19.51 -30.28 -0.59
N VAL A 460 19.05 -31.31 -1.28
CA VAL A 460 17.65 -31.66 -1.46
C VAL A 460 17.46 -33.17 -1.27
N PRO A 461 16.24 -33.67 -1.07
CA PRO A 461 15.98 -35.10 -1.09
C PRO A 461 16.53 -35.76 -2.37
N GLY A 462 17.35 -36.79 -2.19
CA GLY A 462 17.94 -37.56 -3.29
C GLY A 462 19.19 -36.93 -3.94
N GLY A 463 19.74 -35.81 -3.44
CA GLY A 463 21.01 -35.32 -3.94
C GLY A 463 21.37 -33.87 -3.59
N SER A 464 22.21 -33.27 -4.44
CA SER A 464 22.60 -31.86 -4.36
C SER A 464 22.29 -31.16 -5.68
N VAL A 465 21.91 -29.89 -5.60
CA VAL A 465 21.64 -29.01 -6.72
C VAL A 465 22.63 -27.86 -6.67
N VAL A 466 23.37 -27.64 -7.75
CA VAL A 466 24.15 -26.42 -7.97
C VAL A 466 23.55 -25.74 -9.17
N ARG A 467 23.03 -24.53 -8.99
CA ARG A 467 22.34 -23.78 -10.05
C ARG A 467 22.74 -22.32 -10.00
N ARG A 468 22.88 -21.73 -11.18
CA ARG A 468 22.92 -20.29 -11.38
C ARG A 468 21.75 -19.89 -12.25
N TRP A 469 21.10 -18.79 -11.91
CA TRP A 469 20.02 -18.19 -12.67
C TRP A 469 19.94 -16.71 -12.35
N ASN A 470 19.03 -16.02 -13.02
CA ASN A 470 18.74 -14.62 -12.75
C ASN A 470 17.27 -14.52 -12.33
N ASP A 471 17.00 -14.00 -11.14
CA ASP A 471 15.65 -13.96 -10.55
C ASP A 471 14.74 -12.88 -11.17
N LEU A 472 15.28 -12.03 -12.03
CA LEU A 472 14.57 -11.04 -12.84
C LEU A 472 14.28 -11.51 -14.28
N THR A 473 14.83 -12.67 -14.70
CA THR A 473 14.74 -13.13 -16.11
C THR A 473 14.58 -14.64 -16.33
N ASP A 474 14.76 -15.53 -15.34
CA ASP A 474 14.57 -16.99 -15.49
C ASP A 474 13.08 -17.43 -15.49
N PRO A 475 12.46 -17.83 -16.62
CA PRO A 475 11.02 -18.11 -16.72
C PRO A 475 10.48 -19.25 -15.83
N VAL A 476 11.35 -20.07 -15.24
CA VAL A 476 10.95 -21.15 -14.33
C VAL A 476 10.76 -20.65 -12.89
N LEU A 477 11.36 -19.49 -12.57
CA LEU A 477 11.51 -18.90 -11.23
C LEU A 477 11.19 -17.42 -11.14
N ALA A 478 11.17 -16.74 -12.28
CA ALA A 478 11.30 -15.33 -12.36
C ALA A 478 9.98 -14.75 -12.89
N THR A 479 9.55 -13.70 -12.20
CA THR A 479 9.62 -12.36 -12.79
C THR A 479 10.45 -12.33 -14.06
N THR A 480 9.87 -12.29 -15.26
CA THR A 480 10.67 -12.27 -16.50
C THR A 480 10.41 -11.05 -17.36
N THR A 481 11.33 -10.08 -17.33
CA THR A 481 11.65 -9.30 -18.53
C THR A 481 13.12 -8.94 -18.62
N ARG A 482 13.77 -9.51 -19.63
CA ARG A 482 14.19 -8.78 -20.82
C ARG A 482 14.15 -9.77 -22.00
N VAL A 483 13.38 -9.47 -23.03
CA VAL A 483 13.50 -10.13 -24.34
C VAL A 483 14.20 -9.11 -25.23
N ASP A 484 15.39 -9.51 -25.65
CA ASP A 484 16.40 -8.88 -26.52
C ASP A 484 16.98 -7.53 -26.10
#